data_AF-A0A964T5Y8-F1
#
_entry.id   AF-A0A964T5Y8-F1
#
_cell.length_a   1.000
_cell.length_b   1.000
_cell.length_c   1.000
_cell.angle_alpha   90.00
_cell.angle_beta   90.00
_cell.angle_gamma   90.00
#
_symmetry.space_group_name_H-M   'P 1'
#
loop_
_entity.id
_entity.type
_entity.pdbx_description
1 polymer ?
#
loop_
_entity_poly.entity_id
_entity_poly.type
_entity_poly.pdbx_seq_one_letter_code
_entity_poly.pdbx_strand_id
1 'polypeptide(L)'
;MRSVFPPGARRDACSCFLTQVAPSTSRRRSRAQHRKACRGAALPLTGSTAPTGWGAEDGLALSLPRFRRPHRPPRLVDRRDHPVSRQHHRRVAVRRRLHRLGDQRPDAHPDARRAHQALPRPRQERLVGADRLRPGDRLHLDDRRSRDPGRRSGAQPLRAAAGAGRFVSAPAADILVELLAAPSVTPDAGPALDVIARLLSAAGFSVDRPVFTEPGTPDVENLFAAIGAGERHFVFVGHADVVPPGDPARWRHPPFAAAVEDGVVYGRGAVDMKGGLAAFIAAALRFLERRGPEFGGRLSFLVTGDEEGPAVNGTAKLLAWAKGRGEGFSAALVGEPTSVERLGDQIKIGRRGSFSATLVVTGRQGHAAYPHLAENPIRGLTELLWALQAEPLDAGTDHFEPSTFEVVSVDVGNPAWNVIPGSASARFNSRFNDLWDRASLRAEVERRLRLAAEAPRFSAAPIRWSLAEEPSPSDVFLTHDEALIGLVSRAVEEATGLRPRLSTGGGTSDARFVKDYCPVVEFGPVGTSMHQADERIGLDELERLAAVYERILDAYFTA
;
A
#
# COMPACT_ATOMS: atom_id res chain seq x y z
N MET A 1 -19.44 70.11 -16.87
CA MET A 1 -20.41 70.12 -17.99
C MET A 1 -21.23 68.83 -17.96
N ARG A 2 -22.46 68.85 -18.51
CA ARG A 2 -23.23 67.73 -19.13
C ARG A 2 -22.94 66.28 -18.64
N SER A 3 -23.81 65.63 -17.85
CA SER A 3 -25.13 65.01 -18.19
C SER A 3 -25.01 63.62 -18.86
N VAL A 4 -25.86 62.58 -18.66
CA VAL A 4 -27.09 62.40 -17.84
C VAL A 4 -27.43 60.88 -17.69
N PHE A 5 -28.36 60.52 -16.78
CA PHE A 5 -28.99 59.18 -16.54
C PHE A 5 -30.14 58.90 -17.58
N PRO A 6 -31.17 58.00 -17.44
CA PRO A 6 -31.40 56.82 -16.60
C PRO A 6 -31.74 55.48 -17.37
N PRO A 7 -32.94 54.80 -17.33
CA PRO A 7 -33.04 53.48 -16.67
C PRO A 7 -33.84 52.33 -17.34
N GLY A 8 -33.57 51.08 -16.92
CA GLY A 8 -34.50 50.23 -16.12
C GLY A 8 -35.73 49.51 -16.73
N ALA A 9 -35.78 48.18 -16.51
CA ALA A 9 -36.98 47.33 -16.28
C ALA A 9 -36.54 46.13 -15.41
N ARG A 10 -37.06 45.84 -14.21
CA ARG A 10 -38.41 45.44 -13.73
C ARG A 10 -38.86 44.01 -14.13
N ARG A 11 -39.14 43.21 -13.07
CA ARG A 11 -40.02 42.00 -13.01
C ARG A 11 -39.45 40.69 -13.61
N ASP A 12 -39.77 39.50 -13.09
CA ASP A 12 -40.64 39.13 -11.94
C ASP A 12 -40.16 37.85 -11.19
N ALA A 13 -40.93 37.43 -10.18
CA ALA A 13 -40.87 36.20 -9.35
C ALA A 13 -40.86 34.85 -10.14
N CYS A 14 -40.77 33.64 -9.57
CA CYS A 14 -40.23 33.01 -8.33
C CYS A 14 -40.76 31.53 -8.31
N SER A 15 -40.23 30.62 -7.48
CA SER A 15 -40.68 29.21 -7.26
C SER A 15 -40.48 28.26 -8.47
N CYS A 16 -39.89 27.06 -8.38
CA CYS A 16 -39.97 25.89 -7.46
C CYS A 16 -41.11 24.88 -7.72
N PHE A 17 -40.72 23.59 -7.59
CA PHE A 17 -41.48 22.35 -7.32
C PHE A 17 -41.99 21.40 -8.45
N LEU A 18 -41.34 20.22 -8.48
CA LEU A 18 -41.87 18.82 -8.52
C LEU A 18 -42.62 18.21 -9.74
N THR A 19 -42.14 16.99 -10.10
CA THR A 19 -42.81 15.71 -10.51
C THR A 19 -44.26 15.70 -11.07
N GLN A 20 -44.68 14.79 -11.98
CA GLN A 20 -44.60 13.31 -11.88
C GLN A 20 -45.16 12.58 -13.15
N VAL A 21 -44.96 11.24 -13.26
CA VAL A 21 -45.72 10.25 -14.08
C VAL A 21 -45.54 10.25 -15.64
N ALA A 22 -45.84 9.10 -16.27
CA ALA A 22 -45.72 8.75 -17.72
C ALA A 22 -47.08 8.15 -18.24
N PRO A 23 -47.18 7.16 -19.16
CA PRO A 23 -46.52 6.88 -20.46
C PRO A 23 -47.54 6.71 -21.64
N SER A 24 -47.09 6.57 -22.92
CA SER A 24 -48.01 6.19 -24.03
C SER A 24 -47.41 5.40 -25.24
N THR A 25 -47.54 4.08 -25.20
CA THR A 25 -48.08 3.16 -26.24
C THR A 25 -47.89 3.35 -27.78
N SER A 26 -47.21 2.35 -28.40
CA SER A 26 -47.54 1.72 -29.72
C SER A 26 -47.33 2.52 -31.04
N ARG A 27 -47.06 1.95 -32.24
CA ARG A 27 -47.48 0.67 -32.87
C ARG A 27 -46.41 0.04 -33.81
N ARG A 28 -46.70 -1.16 -34.35
CA ARG A 28 -45.93 -1.93 -35.36
C ARG A 28 -46.33 -1.61 -36.81
N ARG A 29 -45.40 -1.80 -37.78
CA ARG A 29 -45.51 -2.34 -39.18
C ARG A 29 -44.51 -1.64 -40.14
N SER A 30 -44.04 -2.19 -41.27
CA SER A 30 -43.77 -3.59 -41.70
C SER A 30 -43.17 -3.63 -43.14
N ARG A 31 -42.14 -4.46 -43.40
CA ARG A 31 -41.63 -4.89 -44.75
C ARG A 31 -41.10 -3.75 -45.66
N ALA A 32 -40.44 -3.98 -46.81
CA ALA A 32 -39.39 -4.95 -47.22
C ALA A 32 -38.85 -4.55 -48.63
N GLN A 33 -37.66 -5.06 -49.04
CA GLN A 33 -37.08 -4.95 -50.41
C GLN A 33 -36.64 -3.51 -50.82
N HIS A 34 -35.76 -3.26 -51.81
CA HIS A 34 -35.11 -4.10 -52.83
C HIS A 34 -33.64 -3.67 -53.13
N ARG A 35 -32.93 -4.38 -54.04
CA ARG A 35 -31.55 -4.09 -54.50
C ARG A 35 -31.51 -3.29 -55.81
N LYS A 36 -30.43 -2.52 -56.05
CA LYS A 36 -29.70 -2.49 -57.36
C LYS A 36 -28.32 -1.81 -57.24
N ALA A 37 -27.50 -1.95 -58.29
CA ALA A 37 -26.12 -1.44 -58.40
C ALA A 37 -25.79 -1.02 -59.85
N CYS A 38 -24.69 -0.28 -60.06
CA CYS A 38 -24.19 0.16 -61.38
C CYS A 38 -22.68 -0.15 -61.55
N ARG A 39 -22.16 -0.02 -62.78
CA ARG A 39 -20.82 -0.48 -63.23
C ARG A 39 -20.12 0.52 -64.18
N GLY A 40 -18.79 0.38 -64.32
CA GLY A 40 -18.04 0.64 -65.57
C GLY A 40 -17.47 2.06 -65.75
N ALA A 41 -16.51 2.34 -66.64
CA ALA A 41 -15.66 1.47 -67.49
C ALA A 41 -14.32 2.21 -67.84
N ALA A 42 -13.49 1.75 -68.80
CA ALA A 42 -12.07 2.19 -68.94
C ALA A 42 -11.50 2.36 -70.38
N LEU A 43 -10.26 2.88 -70.47
CA LEU A 43 -9.30 2.92 -71.63
C LEU A 43 -9.57 3.97 -72.74
N PRO A 44 -8.58 4.41 -73.61
CA PRO A 44 -7.43 3.66 -74.17
C PRO A 44 -6.02 4.36 -74.24
N LEU A 45 -5.17 3.95 -75.21
CA LEU A 45 -3.68 4.03 -75.39
C LEU A 45 -3.16 5.33 -76.08
N THR A 46 -1.88 5.66 -76.35
CA THR A 46 -0.57 4.97 -76.70
C THR A 46 0.67 5.79 -76.19
N GLY A 47 1.99 5.63 -76.50
CA GLY A 47 2.86 4.65 -77.22
C GLY A 47 4.27 5.21 -77.64
N SER A 48 5.26 4.35 -77.98
CA SER A 48 6.66 4.62 -78.49
C SER A 48 7.68 5.31 -77.55
N THR A 49 9.02 5.14 -77.64
CA THR A 49 9.96 4.40 -78.55
C THR A 49 11.20 3.84 -77.79
N ALA A 50 11.95 2.87 -78.36
CA ALA A 50 13.26 2.35 -77.88
C ALA A 50 14.15 1.87 -79.06
N PRO A 51 15.49 1.80 -78.95
CA PRO A 51 16.26 0.62 -78.42
C PRO A 51 17.45 1.08 -77.50
N THR A 52 18.54 0.37 -77.15
CA THR A 52 19.28 -0.89 -77.51
C THR A 52 19.85 -1.58 -76.22
N GLY A 53 20.52 -2.74 -76.22
CA GLY A 53 20.60 -3.84 -77.20
C GLY A 53 21.93 -4.67 -77.21
N TRP A 54 21.80 -6.01 -77.09
CA TRP A 54 22.71 -7.11 -77.54
C TRP A 54 23.98 -7.53 -76.76
N GLY A 55 24.19 -8.86 -76.63
CA GLY A 55 25.38 -9.56 -76.10
C GLY A 55 25.04 -10.91 -75.41
N ALA A 56 25.80 -12.00 -75.62
CA ALA A 56 25.49 -13.36 -75.11
C ALA A 56 26.73 -14.29 -74.96
N GLU A 57 26.53 -15.50 -74.39
CA GLU A 57 27.47 -16.66 -74.26
C GLU A 57 28.65 -16.44 -73.27
N ASP A 58 29.14 -17.40 -72.45
CA ASP A 58 28.75 -18.79 -72.12
C ASP A 58 29.13 -19.11 -70.63
N GLY A 59 28.43 -19.98 -69.87
CA GLY A 59 28.76 -21.41 -69.67
C GLY A 59 29.68 -21.65 -68.45
N LEU A 60 29.31 -22.31 -67.34
CA LEU A 60 28.84 -23.70 -67.20
C LEU A 60 28.24 -24.03 -65.80
N ALA A 61 27.29 -24.97 -65.76
CA ALA A 61 27.10 -26.13 -64.84
C ALA A 61 27.66 -26.14 -63.38
N LEU A 62 27.03 -26.75 -62.34
CA LEU A 62 25.83 -27.61 -62.23
C LEU A 62 25.40 -27.82 -60.74
N SER A 63 24.23 -28.44 -60.51
CA SER A 63 23.79 -29.18 -59.29
C SER A 63 23.02 -28.46 -58.16
N LEU A 64 21.75 -28.85 -57.99
CA LEU A 64 20.96 -28.86 -56.74
C LEU A 64 20.58 -30.33 -56.44
N PRO A 65 20.37 -30.76 -55.17
CA PRO A 65 18.97 -30.94 -54.73
C PRO A 65 18.63 -30.92 -53.21
N ARG A 66 17.47 -30.30 -52.91
CA ARG A 66 16.39 -30.74 -51.97
C ARG A 66 16.56 -30.69 -50.43
N PHE A 67 15.54 -30.08 -49.82
CA PHE A 67 15.14 -30.19 -48.40
C PHE A 67 14.84 -31.63 -47.93
N ARG A 68 14.97 -31.86 -46.60
CA ARG A 68 14.31 -32.94 -45.85
C ARG A 68 13.73 -32.45 -44.52
N ARG A 69 12.82 -33.24 -43.92
CA ARG A 69 12.04 -32.94 -42.70
C ARG A 69 12.84 -33.19 -41.40
N PRO A 70 12.48 -32.55 -40.27
CA PRO A 70 13.08 -32.82 -38.96
C PRO A 70 12.70 -34.20 -38.39
N HIS A 71 13.53 -34.72 -37.50
CA HIS A 71 13.37 -36.04 -36.85
C HIS A 71 12.74 -35.96 -35.43
N ARG A 72 12.20 -37.09 -34.96
CA ARG A 72 11.74 -37.30 -33.58
C ARG A 72 12.93 -37.50 -32.60
N PRO A 73 12.76 -37.18 -31.30
CA PRO A 73 13.75 -37.51 -30.26
C PRO A 73 13.80 -39.03 -29.95
N PRO A 74 14.93 -39.53 -29.42
CA PRO A 74 15.11 -40.93 -29.04
C PRO A 74 14.46 -41.29 -27.68
N ARG A 75 14.36 -42.60 -27.40
CA ARG A 75 13.88 -43.14 -26.11
C ARG A 75 15.04 -43.36 -25.13
N LEU A 76 14.74 -43.36 -23.82
CA LEU A 76 15.68 -43.77 -22.76
C LEU A 76 16.12 -45.23 -22.93
N VAL A 77 17.32 -45.54 -22.41
CA VAL A 77 17.86 -46.89 -22.23
C VAL A 77 18.27 -47.05 -20.76
N ASP A 78 17.95 -48.21 -20.17
CA ASP A 78 18.26 -48.58 -18.79
C ASP A 78 19.78 -48.81 -18.58
N ARG A 79 20.33 -48.28 -17.49
CA ARG A 79 21.61 -48.69 -16.88
C ARG A 79 21.54 -48.54 -15.36
N ARG A 80 22.11 -49.51 -14.65
CA ARG A 80 22.10 -49.63 -13.20
C ARG A 80 23.45 -49.28 -12.55
N ASP A 81 23.43 -49.35 -11.21
CA ASP A 81 24.56 -49.61 -10.32
C ASP A 81 25.50 -48.46 -9.92
N HIS A 82 25.04 -47.74 -8.87
CA HIS A 82 25.75 -47.55 -7.59
C HIS A 82 27.05 -46.70 -7.48
N PRO A 83 27.46 -46.27 -6.26
CA PRO A 83 26.70 -46.04 -5.02
C PRO A 83 26.92 -44.64 -4.40
N VAL A 84 25.97 -44.17 -3.56
CA VAL A 84 26.19 -43.03 -2.63
C VAL A 84 25.67 -43.38 -1.23
N SER A 85 26.21 -42.72 -0.21
CA SER A 85 26.17 -43.14 1.20
C SER A 85 24.80 -43.05 1.91
N ARG A 86 24.64 -43.84 2.98
CA ARG A 86 23.54 -43.73 3.95
C ARG A 86 23.99 -42.90 5.15
N GLN A 87 23.24 -41.87 5.52
CA GLN A 87 23.26 -41.29 6.87
C GLN A 87 21.86 -41.34 7.51
N HIS A 88 21.81 -41.19 8.84
CA HIS A 88 20.63 -41.54 9.64
C HIS A 88 19.62 -40.39 9.78
N HIS A 89 18.34 -40.69 9.53
CA HIS A 89 17.23 -39.98 10.18
C HIS A 89 16.54 -40.88 11.20
N ARG A 90 16.72 -40.58 12.50
CA ARG A 90 15.88 -41.14 13.56
C ARG A 90 14.53 -40.39 13.58
N ARG A 91 13.44 -41.05 13.22
CA ARG A 91 12.08 -40.56 13.50
C ARG A 91 11.57 -41.14 14.82
N VAL A 92 11.07 -40.30 15.71
CA VAL A 92 10.45 -40.70 16.98
C VAL A 92 9.03 -41.21 16.72
N ALA A 93 8.67 -42.35 17.31
CA ALA A 93 7.35 -42.96 17.15
C ALA A 93 6.50 -42.76 18.43
N VAL A 94 5.43 -41.98 18.34
CA VAL A 94 4.48 -41.79 19.45
C VAL A 94 3.53 -42.99 19.52
N ARG A 95 3.62 -43.77 20.60
CA ARG A 95 2.70 -44.89 20.87
C ARG A 95 1.40 -44.38 21.53
N ARG A 96 0.25 -44.70 20.95
CA ARG A 96 -1.04 -44.66 21.66
C ARG A 96 -1.05 -45.74 22.76
N ARG A 97 -1.58 -45.40 23.94
CA ARG A 97 -2.16 -46.37 24.89
C ARG A 97 -3.56 -45.93 25.26
N LEU A 98 -4.52 -46.82 25.03
CA LEU A 98 -5.83 -46.80 25.69
C LEU A 98 -5.75 -47.78 26.87
N HIS A 99 -6.41 -47.45 27.99
CA HIS A 99 -6.70 -48.40 29.06
C HIS A 99 -8.18 -48.29 29.44
N ARG A 100 -8.84 -49.43 29.61
CA ARG A 100 -10.24 -49.53 30.05
C ARG A 100 -10.29 -49.81 31.54
N LEU A 101 -11.06 -49.03 32.28
CA LEU A 101 -11.78 -49.37 33.51
C LEU A 101 -13.04 -48.50 33.53
N GLY A 102 -14.19 -48.90 34.05
CA GLY A 102 -14.65 -50.20 34.54
C GLY A 102 -16.15 -50.08 34.81
N ASP A 103 -16.95 -51.11 34.48
CA ASP A 103 -18.41 -51.01 34.47
C ASP A 103 -19.04 -51.45 35.80
N GLN A 104 -19.77 -50.56 36.48
CA GLN A 104 -20.71 -50.89 37.55
C GLN A 104 -21.92 -49.92 37.59
N ARG A 105 -23.10 -50.52 37.73
CA ARG A 105 -24.42 -49.97 38.13
C ARG A 105 -24.99 -50.96 39.17
N PRO A 106 -25.79 -50.54 40.16
CA PRO A 106 -27.15 -50.00 39.98
C PRO A 106 -27.34 -48.68 40.79
N ASP A 107 -28.51 -48.03 40.98
CA ASP A 107 -29.92 -48.47 41.11
C ASP A 107 -30.97 -47.51 40.50
N ALA A 108 -32.24 -47.96 40.49
CA ALA A 108 -33.45 -47.16 40.34
C ALA A 108 -34.01 -46.78 41.75
N HIS A 109 -35.01 -45.92 41.99
CA HIS A 109 -36.26 -45.69 41.24
C HIS A 109 -36.81 -44.24 41.49
N PRO A 110 -38.12 -43.87 41.55
CA PRO A 110 -38.58 -42.64 40.86
C PRO A 110 -39.19 -41.52 41.74
N ASP A 111 -39.80 -40.55 41.03
CA ASP A 111 -40.86 -39.60 41.45
C ASP A 111 -40.52 -38.40 42.36
N ALA A 112 -40.68 -37.21 41.77
CA ALA A 112 -41.34 -36.05 42.39
C ALA A 112 -41.84 -35.07 41.31
N ARG A 113 -42.95 -34.36 41.56
CA ARG A 113 -43.57 -33.42 40.60
C ARG A 113 -43.48 -31.96 41.06
N ARG A 114 -43.32 -31.05 40.09
CA ARG A 114 -43.70 -29.61 40.09
C ARG A 114 -43.29 -28.74 41.29
N ALA A 115 -42.51 -27.70 41.01
CA ALA A 115 -42.73 -26.37 41.59
C ALA A 115 -42.31 -25.26 40.60
N HIS A 116 -43.12 -24.19 40.49
CA HIS A 116 -42.66 -22.91 39.98
C HIS A 116 -42.09 -22.09 41.14
N GLN A 117 -41.02 -21.33 40.92
CA GLN A 117 -40.80 -20.05 41.60
C GLN A 117 -39.87 -19.15 40.77
N ALA A 118 -40.01 -17.84 40.95
CA ALA A 118 -39.33 -16.83 40.13
C ALA A 118 -38.25 -16.10 40.94
N LEU A 119 -37.19 -15.66 40.25
CA LEU A 119 -36.13 -14.84 40.84
C LEU A 119 -36.52 -13.34 40.83
N PRO A 120 -36.26 -12.58 41.91
CA PRO A 120 -36.72 -11.21 42.06
C PRO A 120 -35.84 -10.18 41.31
N ARG A 121 -36.43 -9.03 40.97
CA ARG A 121 -35.71 -7.82 40.55
C ARG A 121 -35.39 -6.94 41.76
N PRO A 122 -34.26 -6.22 41.78
CA PRO A 122 -33.99 -5.19 42.80
C PRO A 122 -34.98 -4.02 42.66
N ARG A 123 -35.29 -3.36 43.79
CA ARG A 123 -36.17 -2.18 43.85
C ARG A 123 -35.39 -0.87 43.75
N GLN A 124 -36.08 0.16 43.30
CA GLN A 124 -35.65 1.56 43.44
C GLN A 124 -35.87 2.03 44.89
N GLU A 125 -35.07 2.99 45.32
CA GLU A 125 -35.47 3.95 46.36
C GLU A 125 -35.71 5.32 45.72
N ARG A 126 -36.66 6.08 46.29
CA ARG A 126 -36.98 7.47 45.97
C ARG A 126 -37.59 8.13 47.22
N LEU A 127 -37.26 9.39 47.42
CA LEU A 127 -38.11 10.53 47.84
C LEU A 127 -37.20 11.77 47.61
N VAL A 128 -37.51 12.77 46.78
CA VAL A 128 -38.61 13.76 46.86
C VAL A 128 -38.51 14.55 48.17
N GLY A 129 -38.37 15.87 48.18
CA GLY A 129 -38.32 16.89 47.12
C GLY A 129 -38.10 18.26 47.80
N ALA A 130 -38.43 19.44 47.25
CA ALA A 130 -38.69 19.91 45.88
C ALA A 130 -38.86 21.44 45.97
N ASP A 131 -38.51 22.21 44.93
CA ASP A 131 -39.27 23.45 44.64
C ASP A 131 -39.19 23.87 43.16
N ARG A 132 -40.00 24.86 42.77
CA ARG A 132 -40.22 25.32 41.40
C ARG A 132 -39.80 26.78 41.21
N LEU A 133 -39.48 27.16 39.97
CA LEU A 133 -40.15 28.27 39.27
C LEU A 133 -39.91 28.21 37.75
N ARG A 134 -40.46 29.16 36.98
CA ARG A 134 -40.61 29.09 35.51
C ARG A 134 -39.78 30.15 34.76
N PRO A 135 -39.55 29.99 33.44
CA PRO A 135 -38.53 30.74 32.71
C PRO A 135 -39.04 31.99 31.96
N GLY A 136 -38.10 32.91 31.71
CA GLY A 136 -38.08 33.81 30.56
C GLY A 136 -38.53 35.25 30.81
N ASP A 137 -37.62 36.21 30.55
CA ASP A 137 -37.94 37.35 29.69
C ASP A 137 -36.67 37.96 29.05
N ARG A 138 -36.85 38.97 28.19
CA ARG A 138 -35.87 39.57 27.26
C ARG A 138 -35.08 40.75 27.84
N LEU A 139 -33.95 41.07 27.20
CA LEU A 139 -33.38 42.40 26.89
C LEU A 139 -32.14 42.16 26.00
N HIS A 140 -32.14 42.35 24.68
CA HIS A 140 -32.10 43.62 23.93
C HIS A 140 -31.22 44.72 24.54
N LEU A 141 -30.08 44.97 23.88
CA LEU A 141 -29.46 46.30 23.78
C LEU A 141 -28.72 46.36 22.44
N ASP A 142 -28.95 47.42 21.67
CA ASP A 142 -28.60 47.51 20.24
C ASP A 142 -27.59 48.63 19.94
N ASP A 143 -26.81 48.42 18.87
CA ASP A 143 -26.10 49.38 18.00
C ASP A 143 -25.63 50.75 18.54
N ARG A 144 -24.32 51.07 18.35
CA ARG A 144 -23.92 52.19 17.46
C ARG A 144 -22.45 52.27 17.02
N ARG A 145 -22.24 51.82 15.77
CA ARG A 145 -21.59 52.55 14.65
C ARG A 145 -20.14 53.10 14.73
N SER A 146 -19.30 52.46 13.90
CA SER A 146 -18.42 53.02 12.85
C SER A 146 -17.20 53.92 13.16
N ARG A 147 -16.03 53.52 12.61
CA ARG A 147 -15.40 54.16 11.42
C ARG A 147 -14.14 53.43 10.94
N ASP A 148 -14.07 53.20 9.64
CA ASP A 148 -12.86 53.01 8.80
C ASP A 148 -12.58 54.39 8.11
N PRO A 149 -11.42 54.71 7.46
CA PRO A 149 -10.24 53.88 7.16
C PRO A 149 -8.85 54.51 7.44
N GLY A 150 -7.77 53.73 7.28
CA GLY A 150 -6.51 54.34 6.80
C GLY A 150 -5.16 53.60 6.96
N ARG A 151 -4.41 53.54 5.84
CA ARG A 151 -2.94 53.46 5.68
C ARG A 151 -2.15 52.17 6.03
N ARG A 152 -1.79 51.51 4.92
CA ARG A 152 -0.52 50.78 4.63
C ARG A 152 0.70 51.15 5.50
N SER A 153 1.42 50.13 5.96
CA SER A 153 2.88 50.02 5.81
C SER A 153 3.24 48.54 5.57
N GLY A 154 4.39 48.25 4.95
CA GLY A 154 4.71 46.90 4.47
C GLY A 154 5.42 46.03 5.51
N ALA A 155 5.00 44.76 5.63
CA ALA A 155 5.74 43.77 6.38
C ALA A 155 6.96 43.29 5.56
N GLN A 156 8.17 43.64 6.01
CA GLN A 156 9.37 42.88 5.66
C GLN A 156 9.40 41.62 6.53
N PRO A 157 9.73 40.43 5.99
CA PRO A 157 9.99 39.27 6.83
C PRO A 157 11.25 39.56 7.68
N LEU A 158 11.19 39.28 8.98
CA LEU A 158 12.39 39.35 9.82
C LEU A 158 13.38 38.30 9.32
N ARG A 159 14.54 38.75 8.84
CA ARG A 159 15.74 37.89 8.82
C ARG A 159 16.13 37.63 10.27
N ALA A 160 15.75 36.48 10.80
CA ALA A 160 16.37 35.96 12.01
C ALA A 160 17.87 35.86 11.77
N ALA A 161 18.68 36.49 12.63
CA ALA A 161 20.12 36.28 12.60
C ALA A 161 20.41 34.84 12.99
N ALA A 162 21.26 34.14 12.22
CA ALA A 162 21.68 32.79 12.54
C ALA A 162 22.58 32.79 13.77
N GLY A 163 21.97 32.77 14.96
CA GLY A 163 22.66 32.38 16.18
C GLY A 163 23.15 30.95 16.04
N ALA A 164 24.38 30.67 16.46
CA ALA A 164 24.97 29.34 16.35
C ALA A 164 24.25 28.35 17.27
N GLY A 165 23.20 27.71 16.73
CA GLY A 165 22.60 26.52 17.32
C GLY A 165 23.69 25.48 17.50
N ARG A 166 23.90 25.04 18.75
CA ARG A 166 24.93 24.05 19.05
C ARG A 166 24.43 22.69 18.58
N PHE A 167 24.99 22.18 17.49
CA PHE A 167 24.76 20.81 17.03
C PHE A 167 25.29 19.86 18.11
N VAL A 168 24.43 19.45 19.04
CA VAL A 168 24.74 18.45 20.07
C VAL A 168 24.25 17.12 19.52
N SER A 169 25.17 16.21 19.21
CA SER A 169 24.81 14.84 18.91
C SER A 169 24.12 14.17 20.10
N ALA A 170 23.08 13.39 19.79
CA ALA A 170 22.40 12.53 20.74
C ALA A 170 22.59 11.06 20.34
N PRO A 171 22.55 10.11 21.29
CA PRO A 171 22.35 8.70 21.00
C PRO A 171 21.05 8.48 20.21
N ALA A 172 21.06 7.56 19.25
CA ALA A 172 19.86 7.13 18.56
C ALA A 172 18.88 6.46 19.54
N ALA A 173 19.41 5.81 20.59
CA ALA A 173 18.63 5.25 21.68
C ALA A 173 17.73 6.28 22.38
N ASP A 174 18.28 7.45 22.75
CA ASP A 174 17.54 8.49 23.48
C ASP A 174 16.44 9.10 22.60
N ILE A 175 16.74 9.34 21.32
CA ILE A 175 15.77 9.80 20.33
C ILE A 175 14.64 8.78 20.15
N LEU A 176 14.98 7.48 20.03
CA LEU A 176 13.98 6.43 19.88
C LEU A 176 13.08 6.29 21.12
N VAL A 177 13.65 6.39 22.32
CA VAL A 177 12.88 6.36 23.57
C VAL A 177 11.84 7.49 23.59
N GLU A 178 12.21 8.70 23.20
CA GLU A 178 11.25 9.81 23.13
C GLU A 178 10.19 9.62 22.03
N LEU A 179 10.57 9.13 20.85
CA LEU A 179 9.63 8.82 19.75
C LEU A 179 8.65 7.69 20.12
N LEU A 180 9.08 6.68 20.90
CA LEU A 180 8.24 5.58 21.38
C LEU A 180 7.31 6.02 22.53
N ALA A 181 7.77 6.94 23.37
CA ALA A 181 6.97 7.54 24.44
C ALA A 181 5.87 8.48 23.91
N ALA A 182 5.94 8.90 22.63
CA ALA A 182 4.91 9.62 21.92
C ALA A 182 3.98 8.64 21.14
N PRO A 183 2.75 8.36 21.61
CA PRO A 183 1.81 7.51 20.88
C PRO A 183 1.39 8.19 19.58
N SER A 184 1.40 7.46 18.47
CA SER A 184 1.14 8.02 17.15
C SER A 184 0.37 7.04 16.25
N VAL A 185 -0.74 6.48 16.73
CA VAL A 185 -1.47 5.47 15.97
C VAL A 185 -2.19 6.12 14.78
N THR A 186 -1.97 5.61 13.57
CA THR A 186 -2.50 6.16 12.31
C THR A 186 -4.00 6.45 12.42
N PRO A 187 -4.49 7.67 12.06
CA PRO A 187 -3.79 8.78 11.39
C PRO A 187 -3.19 9.84 12.33
N ASP A 188 -3.26 9.68 13.66
CA ASP A 188 -2.82 10.70 14.61
C ASP A 188 -1.31 10.61 14.87
N ALA A 189 -0.52 11.15 13.92
CA ALA A 189 0.94 11.20 14.02
C ALA A 189 1.48 12.38 14.86
N GLY A 190 0.61 13.32 15.26
CA GLY A 190 0.97 14.63 15.81
C GLY A 190 2.04 14.58 16.92
N PRO A 191 1.90 13.74 17.96
CA PRO A 191 2.86 13.67 19.07
C PRO A 191 4.26 13.20 18.66
N ALA A 192 4.38 12.30 17.68
CA ALA A 192 5.69 11.86 17.19
C ALA A 192 6.32 12.93 16.27
N LEU A 193 5.50 13.62 15.47
CA LEU A 193 5.94 14.75 14.65
C LEU A 193 6.38 15.96 15.51
N ASP A 194 5.85 16.13 16.73
CA ASP A 194 6.32 17.16 17.69
C ASP A 194 7.77 16.91 18.12
N VAL A 195 8.11 15.67 18.47
CA VAL A 195 9.46 15.25 18.85
C VAL A 195 10.45 15.49 17.70
N ILE A 196 10.10 15.03 16.49
CA ILE A 196 10.93 15.21 15.28
C ILE A 196 11.12 16.70 14.96
N ALA A 197 10.05 17.49 14.96
CA ALA A 197 10.10 18.93 14.69
C ALA A 197 10.99 19.67 15.70
N ARG A 198 10.86 19.35 16.99
CA ARG A 198 11.65 19.95 18.08
C ARG A 198 13.14 19.63 17.93
N LEU A 199 13.49 18.36 17.67
CA LEU A 199 14.88 17.92 17.50
C LEU A 199 15.55 18.57 16.28
N LEU A 200 14.89 18.54 15.12
CA LEU A 200 15.44 19.11 13.89
C LEU A 200 15.50 20.64 13.93
N SER A 201 14.51 21.31 14.54
CA SER A 201 14.54 22.76 14.74
C SER A 201 15.67 23.20 15.68
N ALA A 202 15.94 22.44 16.75
CA ALA A 202 17.08 22.70 17.64
C ALA A 202 18.44 22.55 16.93
N ALA A 203 18.50 21.69 15.91
CA ALA A 203 19.64 21.52 15.00
C ALA A 203 19.64 22.48 13.80
N GLY A 204 18.79 23.51 13.77
CA GLY A 204 18.82 24.56 12.76
C GLY A 204 18.20 24.20 11.40
N PHE A 205 17.44 23.10 11.30
CA PHE A 205 16.62 22.84 10.11
C PHE A 205 15.45 23.83 10.05
N SER A 206 15.08 24.28 8.86
CA SER A 206 13.75 24.88 8.63
C SER A 206 12.72 23.75 8.59
N VAL A 207 11.73 23.79 9.49
CA VAL A 207 10.67 22.76 9.61
C VAL A 207 9.31 23.35 9.25
N ASP A 208 8.63 22.76 8.28
CA ASP A 208 7.22 22.98 7.94
C ASP A 208 6.41 21.74 8.35
N ARG A 209 5.20 21.95 8.89
CA ARG A 209 4.20 20.89 9.13
C ARG A 209 2.90 21.14 8.35
N PRO A 210 2.83 20.73 7.07
CA PRO A 210 1.58 20.81 6.32
C PRO A 210 0.59 19.73 6.79
N VAL A 211 -0.70 20.07 6.78
CA VAL A 211 -1.80 19.12 6.97
C VAL A 211 -2.51 18.96 5.64
N PHE A 212 -2.77 17.72 5.21
CA PHE A 212 -3.48 17.43 3.97
C PHE A 212 -4.80 16.71 4.22
N THR A 213 -5.75 16.93 3.32
CA THR A 213 -7.15 16.51 3.46
C THR A 213 -7.67 15.94 2.14
N GLU A 214 -8.62 15.00 2.20
CA GLU A 214 -9.38 14.49 1.04
C GLU A 214 -10.77 14.04 1.50
N PRO A 215 -11.87 14.37 0.79
CA PRO A 215 -13.22 14.00 1.22
C PRO A 215 -13.40 12.48 1.41
N GLY A 216 -13.77 12.07 2.62
CA GLY A 216 -13.93 10.65 2.98
C GLY A 216 -12.70 9.99 3.62
N THR A 217 -11.62 10.74 3.83
CA THR A 217 -10.42 10.31 4.58
C THR A 217 -10.19 11.20 5.81
N PRO A 218 -9.38 10.76 6.80
CA PRO A 218 -8.92 11.64 7.87
C PRO A 218 -7.98 12.74 7.34
N ASP A 219 -7.97 13.89 7.99
CA ASP A 219 -6.90 14.89 7.81
C ASP A 219 -5.59 14.31 8.39
N VAL A 220 -4.46 14.47 7.67
CA VAL A 220 -3.17 13.89 8.06
C VAL A 220 -2.11 14.97 8.21
N GLU A 221 -1.48 15.01 9.39
CA GLU A 221 -0.29 15.81 9.64
C GLU A 221 0.94 15.19 8.99
N ASN A 222 1.78 16.04 8.40
CA ASN A 222 3.01 15.67 7.74
C ASN A 222 4.12 16.64 8.17
N LEU A 223 5.39 16.27 7.95
CA LEU A 223 6.56 17.10 8.28
C LEU A 223 7.58 17.11 7.14
N PHE A 224 7.99 18.31 6.75
CA PHE A 224 9.16 18.52 5.89
C PHE A 224 10.17 19.38 6.64
N ALA A 225 11.40 18.89 6.80
CA ALA A 225 12.49 19.62 7.44
C ALA A 225 13.70 19.65 6.52
N ALA A 226 14.35 20.80 6.36
CA ALA A 226 15.51 20.93 5.46
C ALA A 226 16.63 21.83 6.04
N ILE A 227 17.88 21.52 5.69
CA ILE A 227 19.07 22.29 6.03
C ILE A 227 20.07 22.27 4.86
N GLY A 228 20.96 23.26 4.81
CA GLY A 228 21.92 23.43 3.72
C GLY A 228 21.29 23.93 2.41
N ALA A 229 22.16 24.21 1.44
CA ALA A 229 21.79 24.69 0.11
C ALA A 229 22.78 24.15 -0.95
N GLY A 230 22.26 23.75 -2.10
CA GLY A 230 23.01 23.22 -3.23
C GLY A 230 22.14 22.30 -4.08
N GLU A 231 22.56 22.01 -5.31
CA GLU A 231 21.80 21.15 -6.24
C GLU A 231 21.85 19.67 -5.88
N ARG A 232 22.89 19.23 -5.15
CA ARG A 232 22.95 17.91 -4.51
C ARG A 232 22.00 17.88 -3.30
N HIS A 233 20.82 17.31 -3.47
CA HIS A 233 19.77 17.23 -2.46
C HIS A 233 19.50 15.77 -2.05
N PHE A 234 19.92 15.39 -0.84
CA PHE A 234 19.61 14.09 -0.24
C PHE A 234 18.37 14.19 0.66
N VAL A 235 17.45 13.22 0.58
CA VAL A 235 16.26 13.17 1.44
C VAL A 235 16.15 11.83 2.19
N PHE A 236 16.05 11.90 3.51
CA PHE A 236 15.56 10.79 4.32
C PHE A 236 14.03 10.78 4.29
N VAL A 237 13.44 9.62 4.03
CA VAL A 237 11.99 9.44 3.95
C VAL A 237 11.52 8.43 4.99
N GLY A 238 10.34 8.67 5.58
CA GLY A 238 9.72 7.70 6.48
C GLY A 238 8.36 8.13 7.00
N HIS A 239 7.84 7.39 7.98
CA HIS A 239 6.55 7.65 8.60
C HIS A 239 6.67 7.67 10.13
N ALA A 240 5.90 8.56 10.76
CA ALA A 240 5.85 8.76 12.21
C ALA A 240 4.63 8.10 12.86
N ASP A 241 3.62 7.76 12.06
CA ASP A 241 2.50 6.93 12.49
C ASP A 241 2.88 5.46 12.63
N VAL A 242 2.05 4.69 13.34
CA VAL A 242 2.29 3.27 13.65
C VAL A 242 0.97 2.48 13.69
N VAL A 243 0.97 1.21 13.26
CA VAL A 243 -0.21 0.33 13.41
C VAL A 243 -0.66 0.19 14.87
N PRO A 244 -1.97 -0.05 15.12
CA PRO A 244 -2.48 -0.33 16.47
C PRO A 244 -1.67 -1.39 17.23
N PRO A 245 -1.47 -1.24 18.54
CA PRO A 245 -0.73 -2.23 19.35
C PRO A 245 -1.52 -3.52 19.61
N GLY A 246 -2.81 -3.55 19.28
CA GLY A 246 -3.69 -4.69 19.54
C GLY A 246 -4.04 -4.83 21.03
N ASP A 247 -4.05 -6.08 21.51
CA ASP A 247 -4.42 -6.47 22.88
C ASP A 247 -3.27 -6.17 23.88
N PRO A 248 -3.42 -5.21 24.81
CA PRO A 248 -2.35 -4.83 25.74
C PRO A 248 -1.92 -5.97 26.68
N ALA A 249 -2.78 -6.97 26.92
CA ALA A 249 -2.44 -8.12 27.76
C ALA A 249 -1.45 -9.10 27.09
N ARG A 250 -1.08 -8.86 25.82
CA ARG A 250 -0.06 -9.63 25.07
C ARG A 250 1.31 -8.96 25.05
N TRP A 251 1.43 -7.77 25.61
CA TRP A 251 2.70 -7.03 25.68
C TRP A 251 3.37 -7.27 27.04
N ARG A 252 4.67 -7.52 27.02
CA ARG A 252 5.55 -7.59 28.19
C ARG A 252 5.70 -6.23 28.88
N HIS A 253 5.80 -5.18 28.07
CA HIS A 253 5.88 -3.78 28.48
C HIS A 253 4.83 -2.96 27.72
N PRO A 254 4.14 -1.97 28.32
CA PRO A 254 3.11 -1.22 27.61
C PRO A 254 3.64 -0.61 26.30
N PRO A 255 2.87 -0.63 25.19
CA PRO A 255 3.39 -0.40 23.83
C PRO A 255 4.01 0.98 23.60
N PHE A 256 3.73 1.97 24.44
CA PHE A 256 4.28 3.33 24.39
C PHE A 256 5.05 3.70 25.67
N ALA A 257 5.54 2.71 26.43
CA ALA A 257 6.37 2.93 27.62
C ALA A 257 7.87 3.06 27.30
N ALA A 258 8.28 2.80 26.06
CA ALA A 258 9.68 2.86 25.61
C ALA A 258 10.66 2.08 26.52
N ALA A 259 10.22 0.92 27.02
CA ALA A 259 10.92 0.20 28.07
C ALA A 259 12.25 -0.38 27.55
N VAL A 260 13.35 -0.10 28.26
CA VAL A 260 14.68 -0.65 27.96
C VAL A 260 14.98 -1.79 28.92
N GLU A 261 15.30 -2.97 28.37
CA GLU A 261 15.64 -4.17 29.13
C GLU A 261 16.70 -4.99 28.37
N ASP A 262 17.74 -5.47 29.05
CA ASP A 262 18.81 -6.32 28.49
C ASP A 262 19.45 -5.82 27.18
N GLY A 263 19.59 -4.50 27.02
CA GLY A 263 20.17 -3.88 25.82
C GLY A 263 19.21 -3.77 24.63
N VAL A 264 17.91 -3.98 24.86
CA VAL A 264 16.83 -3.92 23.87
C VAL A 264 15.78 -2.90 24.33
N VAL A 265 15.28 -2.07 23.40
CA VAL A 265 14.14 -1.17 23.66
C VAL A 265 12.87 -1.72 23.03
N TYR A 266 11.78 -1.73 23.81
CA TYR A 266 10.47 -2.28 23.47
C TYR A 266 9.45 -1.15 23.26
N GLY A 267 8.66 -1.25 22.19
CA GLY A 267 7.56 -0.33 21.90
C GLY A 267 7.04 -0.48 20.48
N ARG A 268 5.78 -0.08 20.26
CA ARG A 268 5.18 -0.03 18.92
C ARG A 268 5.88 1.06 18.10
N GLY A 269 6.45 0.66 16.96
CA GLY A 269 7.30 1.47 16.10
C GLY A 269 8.81 1.38 16.39
N ALA A 270 9.24 0.55 17.35
CA ALA A 270 10.67 0.41 17.68
C ALA A 270 11.49 -0.12 16.50
N VAL A 271 10.85 -0.92 15.65
CA VAL A 271 11.38 -1.38 14.36
C VAL A 271 10.76 -0.58 13.22
N ASP A 272 9.45 -0.28 13.29
CA ASP A 272 8.66 0.10 12.12
C ASP A 272 7.89 1.43 12.27
N MET A 273 8.47 2.58 11.90
CA MET A 273 9.87 2.80 11.54
C MET A 273 10.56 3.89 12.37
N LYS A 274 10.08 4.13 13.61
CA LYS A 274 10.70 5.13 14.51
C LYS A 274 12.15 4.82 14.81
N GLY A 275 12.56 3.53 14.79
CA GLY A 275 13.97 3.13 14.85
C GLY A 275 14.80 3.70 13.70
N GLY A 276 14.31 3.59 12.47
CA GLY A 276 14.91 4.22 11.28
C GLY A 276 14.97 5.74 11.40
N LEU A 277 13.87 6.38 11.81
CA LEU A 277 13.82 7.84 12.03
C LEU A 277 14.82 8.31 13.11
N ALA A 278 14.92 7.60 14.24
CA ALA A 278 15.84 7.93 15.32
C ALA A 278 17.31 7.85 14.85
N ALA A 279 17.64 6.80 14.10
CA ALA A 279 18.95 6.63 13.50
C ALA A 279 19.25 7.68 12.41
N PHE A 280 18.28 8.05 11.57
CA PHE A 280 18.43 9.16 10.60
C PHE A 280 18.71 10.50 11.31
N ILE A 281 17.97 10.82 12.37
CA ILE A 281 18.17 12.05 13.14
C ILE A 281 19.55 12.03 13.81
N ALA A 282 19.93 10.94 14.49
CA ALA A 282 21.25 10.81 15.10
C ALA A 282 22.40 10.98 14.08
N ALA A 283 22.28 10.34 12.91
CA ALA A 283 23.24 10.48 11.81
C ALA A 283 23.36 11.92 11.29
N ALA A 284 22.22 12.60 11.07
CA ALA A 284 22.20 13.99 10.63
C ALA A 284 22.81 14.94 11.67
N LEU A 285 22.53 14.74 12.96
CA LEU A 285 23.13 15.53 14.04
C LEU A 285 24.66 15.36 14.09
N ARG A 286 25.17 14.12 14.01
CA ARG A 286 26.61 13.81 14.02
C ARG A 286 27.33 14.36 12.77
N PHE A 287 26.69 14.26 11.61
CA PHE A 287 27.19 14.84 10.36
C PHE A 287 27.30 16.37 10.46
N LEU A 288 26.25 17.05 10.95
CA LEU A 288 26.25 18.51 11.11
C LEU A 288 27.21 19.00 12.20
N GLU A 289 27.38 18.27 13.31
CA GLU A 289 28.37 18.59 14.34
C GLU A 289 29.81 18.54 13.79
N ARG A 290 30.10 17.66 12.82
CA ARG A 290 31.41 17.61 12.13
C ARG A 290 31.57 18.61 10.99
N ARG A 291 30.55 18.75 10.14
CA ARG A 291 30.65 19.45 8.84
C ARG A 291 30.11 20.88 8.87
N GLY A 292 29.35 21.25 9.90
CA GLY A 292 28.55 22.48 9.94
C GLY A 292 27.38 22.44 8.94
N PRO A 293 26.56 23.51 8.89
CA PRO A 293 25.38 23.58 8.01
C PRO A 293 25.72 23.94 6.56
N GLU A 294 26.96 24.36 6.26
CA GLU A 294 27.42 24.80 4.93
C GLU A 294 28.16 23.67 4.18
N PHE A 295 27.70 22.42 4.34
CA PHE A 295 28.35 21.20 3.84
C PHE A 295 28.31 20.99 2.31
N GLY A 296 28.00 22.01 1.52
CA GLY A 296 28.04 21.98 0.04
C GLY A 296 26.84 21.31 -0.64
N GLY A 297 25.74 21.06 0.07
CA GLY A 297 24.52 20.47 -0.47
C GLY A 297 23.30 20.74 0.40
N ARG A 298 22.20 20.04 0.11
CA ARG A 298 20.94 20.13 0.84
C ARG A 298 20.55 18.77 1.43
N LEU A 299 20.18 18.75 2.71
CA LEU A 299 19.69 17.57 3.41
C LEU A 299 18.27 17.86 3.90
N SER A 300 17.34 16.93 3.67
CA SER A 300 15.98 17.03 4.21
C SER A 300 15.44 15.73 4.79
N PHE A 301 14.47 15.87 5.67
CA PHE A 301 13.58 14.81 6.15
C PHE A 301 12.19 15.05 5.56
N LEU A 302 11.59 14.00 5.03
CA LEU A 302 10.22 13.98 4.52
C LEU A 302 9.49 12.87 5.29
N VAL A 303 8.70 13.27 6.28
CA VAL A 303 8.08 12.36 7.24
C VAL A 303 6.57 12.49 7.19
N THR A 304 5.87 11.38 6.96
CA THR A 304 4.41 11.34 6.92
C THR A 304 3.77 10.86 8.23
N GLY A 305 2.44 10.99 8.31
CA GLY A 305 1.60 10.47 9.39
C GLY A 305 0.50 9.50 8.92
N ASP A 306 0.60 9.01 7.68
CA ASP A 306 -0.28 8.02 7.07
C ASP A 306 0.52 7.26 5.99
N GLU A 307 1.31 6.26 6.39
CA GLU A 307 1.81 5.19 5.50
C GLU A 307 0.95 3.93 5.68
N GLU A 308 0.79 3.53 6.94
CA GLU A 308 0.17 2.28 7.41
C GLU A 308 -1.37 2.25 7.23
N GLY A 309 -1.95 3.40 6.86
CA GLY A 309 -3.38 3.60 6.66
C GLY A 309 -3.77 3.64 5.16
N PRO A 310 -4.67 4.55 4.75
CA PRO A 310 -4.99 4.77 3.35
C PRO A 310 -3.86 5.37 2.51
N ALA A 311 -2.86 6.01 3.13
CA ALA A 311 -1.78 6.77 2.48
C ALA A 311 -2.22 7.85 1.48
N VAL A 312 -3.47 8.35 1.59
CA VAL A 312 -4.07 9.31 0.65
C VAL A 312 -3.61 10.74 0.94
N ASN A 313 -3.44 11.07 2.22
CA ASN A 313 -3.01 12.39 2.68
C ASN A 313 -1.55 12.41 3.18
N GLY A 314 -0.81 11.32 2.94
CA GLY A 314 0.57 11.18 3.34
C GLY A 314 1.60 11.66 2.30
N THR A 315 2.70 10.91 2.17
CA THR A 315 3.89 11.23 1.36
C THR A 315 3.59 11.70 -0.07
N ALA A 316 2.58 11.15 -0.75
CA ALA A 316 2.21 11.57 -2.10
C ALA A 316 1.87 13.08 -2.19
N LYS A 317 1.10 13.60 -1.21
CA LYS A 317 0.76 15.03 -1.15
C LYS A 317 1.92 15.86 -0.61
N LEU A 318 2.73 15.32 0.30
CA LEU A 318 3.93 15.97 0.84
C LEU A 318 5.00 16.22 -0.23
N LEU A 319 5.28 15.22 -1.08
CA LEU A 319 6.19 15.33 -2.23
C LEU A 319 5.69 16.37 -3.25
N ALA A 320 4.38 16.36 -3.56
CA ALA A 320 3.77 17.35 -4.46
C ALA A 320 3.86 18.78 -3.90
N TRP A 321 3.61 18.96 -2.60
CA TRP A 321 3.75 20.24 -1.89
C TRP A 321 5.21 20.74 -1.88
N ALA A 322 6.18 19.85 -1.63
CA ALA A 322 7.60 20.19 -1.61
C ALA A 322 8.10 20.62 -3.00
N LYS A 323 7.77 19.85 -4.03
CA LYS A 323 8.04 20.20 -5.45
C LYS A 323 7.36 21.51 -5.87
N GLY A 324 6.15 21.77 -5.37
CA GLY A 324 5.44 23.04 -5.55
C GLY A 324 6.12 24.25 -4.90
N ARG A 325 7.02 24.04 -3.92
CA ARG A 325 7.87 25.06 -3.29
C ARG A 325 9.26 25.19 -3.94
N GLY A 326 9.58 24.33 -4.91
CA GLY A 326 10.87 24.31 -5.61
C GLY A 326 11.91 23.33 -5.03
N GLU A 327 11.52 22.42 -4.14
CA GLU A 327 12.41 21.34 -3.69
C GLU A 327 12.69 20.36 -4.84
N GLY A 328 13.95 19.96 -5.00
CA GLY A 328 14.44 19.18 -6.15
C GLY A 328 15.37 18.05 -5.69
N PHE A 329 14.78 16.96 -5.19
CA PHE A 329 15.52 15.82 -4.65
C PHE A 329 16.42 15.17 -5.71
N SER A 330 17.65 14.83 -5.34
CA SER A 330 18.60 14.14 -6.21
C SER A 330 18.76 12.66 -5.86
N ALA A 331 18.57 12.30 -4.58
CA ALA A 331 18.60 10.93 -4.09
C ALA A 331 17.80 10.80 -2.79
N ALA A 332 17.16 9.65 -2.59
CA ALA A 332 16.39 9.36 -1.38
C ALA A 332 16.78 8.03 -0.72
N LEU A 333 16.63 7.98 0.60
CA LEU A 333 16.73 6.77 1.41
C LEU A 333 15.52 6.64 2.34
N VAL A 334 14.76 5.55 2.21
CA VAL A 334 13.65 5.23 3.14
C VAL A 334 14.16 4.32 4.25
N GLY A 335 13.77 4.62 5.50
CA GLY A 335 14.29 3.96 6.71
C GLY A 335 13.54 2.69 7.16
N GLU A 336 12.77 2.10 6.24
CA GLU A 336 11.97 0.88 6.41
C GLU A 336 12.80 -0.29 6.97
N PRO A 337 12.21 -1.22 7.74
CA PRO A 337 12.89 -2.43 8.18
C PRO A 337 13.21 -3.39 7.02
N THR A 338 14.40 -3.22 6.42
CA THR A 338 14.83 -4.01 5.24
C THR A 338 15.58 -5.30 5.56
N SER A 339 16.23 -5.36 6.72
CA SER A 339 17.13 -6.45 7.11
C SER A 339 16.34 -7.66 7.62
N VAL A 340 16.81 -8.89 7.37
CA VAL A 340 16.02 -10.11 7.57
C VAL A 340 16.44 -10.91 8.80
N GLU A 341 17.72 -11.25 8.91
CA GLU A 341 18.32 -11.98 10.03
C GLU A 341 19.34 -11.11 10.78
N ARG A 342 20.02 -10.19 10.07
CA ARG A 342 21.08 -9.32 10.60
C ARG A 342 21.07 -7.98 9.90
N LEU A 343 21.24 -6.89 10.66
CA LEU A 343 21.43 -5.55 10.11
C LEU A 343 22.50 -5.55 9.01
N GLY A 344 22.10 -5.11 7.81
CA GLY A 344 22.97 -5.03 6.64
C GLY A 344 22.98 -6.26 5.72
N ASP A 345 22.18 -7.29 6.00
CA ASP A 345 22.04 -8.42 5.07
C ASP A 345 21.30 -8.06 3.76
N GLN A 346 20.48 -6.99 3.75
CA GLN A 346 19.62 -6.65 2.63
C GLN A 346 19.28 -5.15 2.56
N ILE A 347 19.34 -4.61 1.34
CA ILE A 347 18.73 -3.31 0.96
C ILE A 347 17.62 -3.53 -0.06
N LYS A 348 16.60 -2.67 -0.09
CA LYS A 348 15.60 -2.70 -1.18
C LYS A 348 16.00 -1.71 -2.26
N ILE A 349 16.03 -2.18 -3.50
CA ILE A 349 16.26 -1.35 -4.69
C ILE A 349 14.97 -1.17 -5.51
N GLY A 350 13.85 -1.65 -5.00
CA GLY A 350 12.55 -1.69 -5.68
C GLY A 350 11.52 -2.38 -4.79
N ARG A 351 10.24 -2.32 -5.17
CA ARG A 351 9.17 -3.11 -4.53
C ARG A 351 8.21 -3.64 -5.60
N ARG A 352 7.60 -4.79 -5.31
CA ARG A 352 6.47 -5.33 -6.08
C ARG A 352 5.25 -4.41 -6.01
N GLY A 353 4.51 -4.32 -7.11
CA GLY A 353 3.19 -3.69 -7.16
C GLY A 353 2.16 -4.48 -6.33
N SER A 354 1.01 -3.86 -6.06
CA SER A 354 -0.09 -4.45 -5.29
C SER A 354 -1.43 -4.22 -6.00
N PHE A 355 -2.04 -5.31 -6.48
CA PHE A 355 -3.37 -5.33 -7.06
C PHE A 355 -4.33 -6.04 -6.11
N SER A 356 -5.34 -5.32 -5.61
CA SER A 356 -6.37 -5.87 -4.72
C SER A 356 -7.73 -5.77 -5.38
N ALA A 357 -8.57 -6.79 -5.21
CA ALA A 357 -9.92 -6.77 -5.78
C ALA A 357 -10.92 -7.62 -4.98
N THR A 358 -12.18 -7.19 -5.02
CA THR A 358 -13.35 -7.92 -4.55
C THR A 358 -14.05 -8.60 -5.73
N LEU A 359 -14.05 -9.93 -5.75
CA LEU A 359 -14.82 -10.77 -6.68
C LEU A 359 -16.17 -11.14 -6.06
N VAL A 360 -17.28 -10.93 -6.78
CA VAL A 360 -18.63 -11.32 -6.34
C VAL A 360 -19.25 -12.25 -7.38
N VAL A 361 -19.87 -13.34 -6.91
CA VAL A 361 -20.61 -14.32 -7.72
C VAL A 361 -22.08 -14.29 -7.33
N THR A 362 -22.97 -14.16 -8.33
CA THR A 362 -24.41 -13.96 -8.15
C THR A 362 -25.20 -15.17 -8.65
N GLY A 363 -25.68 -15.98 -7.71
CA GLY A 363 -26.46 -17.18 -7.95
C GLY A 363 -27.98 -16.94 -7.91
N ARG A 364 -28.71 -17.95 -7.43
CA ARG A 364 -30.15 -17.90 -7.10
C ARG A 364 -30.38 -18.70 -5.83
N GLN A 365 -30.88 -18.03 -4.79
CA GLN A 365 -31.18 -18.64 -3.49
C GLN A 365 -32.28 -19.70 -3.61
N GLY A 366 -32.20 -20.76 -2.79
CA GLY A 366 -33.20 -21.82 -2.71
C GLY A 366 -32.93 -22.80 -1.58
N HIS A 367 -33.77 -23.82 -1.42
CA HIS A 367 -33.58 -24.85 -0.39
C HIS A 367 -32.59 -25.92 -0.88
N ALA A 368 -31.60 -26.27 -0.05
CA ALA A 368 -30.54 -27.24 -0.34
C ALA A 368 -31.02 -28.63 -0.79
N ALA A 369 -32.26 -29.04 -0.45
CA ALA A 369 -32.86 -30.29 -0.91
C ALA A 369 -33.27 -30.27 -2.39
N TYR A 370 -33.43 -29.09 -2.99
CA TYR A 370 -33.87 -28.89 -4.37
C TYR A 370 -32.85 -28.07 -5.17
N PRO A 371 -31.59 -28.55 -5.31
CA PRO A 371 -30.51 -27.76 -5.91
C PRO A 371 -30.73 -27.44 -7.39
N HIS A 372 -31.62 -28.17 -8.08
CA HIS A 372 -32.03 -27.89 -9.46
C HIS A 372 -32.96 -26.67 -9.60
N LEU A 373 -33.54 -26.17 -8.49
CA LEU A 373 -34.32 -24.93 -8.44
C LEU A 373 -33.45 -23.71 -8.08
N ALA A 374 -32.22 -23.94 -7.62
CA ALA A 374 -31.28 -22.92 -7.17
C ALA A 374 -30.06 -22.83 -8.10
N GLU A 375 -29.23 -21.79 -7.91
CA GLU A 375 -27.93 -21.67 -8.57
C GLU A 375 -26.93 -21.29 -7.47
N ASN A 376 -26.09 -22.23 -7.02
CA ASN A 376 -25.27 -22.02 -5.83
C ASN A 376 -23.98 -21.22 -6.16
N PRO A 377 -23.85 -19.96 -5.69
CA PRO A 377 -22.73 -19.10 -6.04
C PRO A 377 -21.40 -19.58 -5.43
N ILE A 378 -21.41 -20.35 -4.33
CA ILE A 378 -20.21 -20.91 -3.70
C ILE A 378 -19.48 -21.82 -4.69
N ARG A 379 -20.22 -22.59 -5.51
CA ARG A 379 -19.63 -23.45 -6.55
C ARG A 379 -18.90 -22.60 -7.58
N GLY A 380 -19.58 -21.58 -8.13
CA GLY A 380 -18.99 -20.66 -9.10
C GLY A 380 -17.75 -19.95 -8.54
N LEU A 381 -17.84 -19.42 -7.32
CA LEU A 381 -16.72 -18.77 -6.64
C LEU A 381 -15.53 -19.71 -6.47
N THR A 382 -15.76 -20.97 -6.08
CA THR A 382 -14.71 -22.00 -5.98
C THR A 382 -14.03 -22.24 -7.34
N GLU A 383 -14.77 -22.25 -8.44
CA GLU A 383 -14.20 -22.43 -9.78
C GLU A 383 -13.41 -21.21 -10.27
N LEU A 384 -13.91 -20.00 -10.03
CA LEU A 384 -13.24 -18.76 -10.39
C LEU A 384 -11.95 -18.56 -9.59
N LEU A 385 -11.98 -18.81 -8.28
CA LEU A 385 -10.78 -18.77 -7.44
C LEU A 385 -9.77 -19.85 -7.83
N TRP A 386 -10.21 -21.06 -8.20
CA TRP A 386 -9.32 -22.08 -8.75
C TRP A 386 -8.66 -21.60 -10.05
N ALA A 387 -9.42 -21.00 -10.97
CA ALA A 387 -8.88 -20.54 -12.26
C ALA A 387 -7.84 -19.41 -12.13
N LEU A 388 -7.88 -18.63 -11.04
CA LEU A 388 -6.86 -17.63 -10.74
C LEU A 388 -5.58 -18.25 -10.17
N GLN A 389 -5.68 -19.31 -9.35
CA GLN A 389 -4.55 -19.94 -8.63
C GLN A 389 -3.92 -21.17 -9.34
N ALA A 390 -4.61 -21.80 -10.29
CA ALA A 390 -4.20 -23.10 -10.86
C ALA A 390 -2.91 -23.07 -11.70
N GLU A 391 -2.58 -21.90 -12.24
CA GLU A 391 -1.35 -21.63 -12.98
C GLU A 391 -0.67 -20.42 -12.32
N PRO A 392 0.66 -20.39 -12.18
CA PRO A 392 1.36 -19.16 -11.77
C PRO A 392 1.02 -17.98 -12.70
N LEU A 393 1.21 -16.76 -12.22
CA LEU A 393 1.19 -15.58 -13.09
C LEU A 393 2.44 -15.57 -13.98
N ASP A 394 3.61 -15.78 -13.38
CA ASP A 394 4.91 -15.81 -14.05
C ASP A 394 5.93 -16.65 -13.23
N ALA A 395 7.23 -16.52 -13.54
CA ALA A 395 8.33 -17.24 -12.91
C ALA A 395 9.37 -16.31 -12.23
N GLY A 396 9.08 -15.02 -12.05
CA GLY A 396 10.02 -14.01 -11.59
C GLY A 396 10.96 -13.47 -12.66
N THR A 397 11.85 -12.56 -12.25
CA THR A 397 12.91 -11.93 -13.05
C THR A 397 14.21 -11.88 -12.24
N ASP A 398 15.31 -11.38 -12.82
CA ASP A 398 16.61 -11.30 -12.13
C ASP A 398 16.56 -10.45 -10.84
N HIS A 399 15.62 -9.50 -10.75
CA HIS A 399 15.45 -8.61 -9.61
C HIS A 399 14.19 -8.89 -8.78
N PHE A 400 13.20 -9.63 -9.29
CA PHE A 400 11.92 -9.86 -8.61
C PHE A 400 11.55 -11.33 -8.46
N GLU A 401 11.00 -11.65 -7.29
CA GLU A 401 10.29 -12.91 -7.04
C GLU A 401 9.05 -13.05 -7.97
N PRO A 402 8.56 -14.28 -8.23
CA PRO A 402 7.35 -14.50 -9.02
C PRO A 402 6.14 -13.72 -8.49
N SER A 403 5.25 -13.30 -9.39
CA SER A 403 4.01 -12.65 -8.97
C SER A 403 3.09 -13.64 -8.25
N THR A 404 2.51 -13.19 -7.15
CA THR A 404 1.68 -13.99 -6.23
C THR A 404 0.19 -13.74 -6.45
N PHE A 405 -0.66 -14.68 -6.03
CA PHE A 405 -2.10 -14.49 -5.97
C PHE A 405 -2.62 -15.12 -4.68
N GLU A 406 -3.16 -14.32 -3.76
CA GLU A 406 -3.56 -14.75 -2.42
C GLU A 406 -5.01 -14.35 -2.12
N VAL A 407 -5.82 -15.31 -1.69
CA VAL A 407 -7.22 -15.08 -1.30
C VAL A 407 -7.28 -14.69 0.18
N VAL A 408 -7.62 -13.43 0.45
CA VAL A 408 -7.59 -12.85 1.80
C VAL A 408 -8.93 -12.90 2.54
N SER A 409 -10.07 -13.06 1.84
CA SER A 409 -11.35 -13.41 2.45
C SER A 409 -12.25 -14.21 1.52
N VAL A 410 -13.17 -15.00 2.09
CA VAL A 410 -14.27 -15.68 1.39
C VAL A 410 -15.53 -15.54 2.23
N ASP A 411 -16.53 -14.83 1.70
CA ASP A 411 -17.66 -14.31 2.44
C ASP A 411 -18.98 -14.73 1.78
N VAL A 412 -19.90 -15.29 2.57
CA VAL A 412 -21.19 -15.82 2.09
C VAL A 412 -22.38 -15.26 2.86
N GLY A 413 -22.19 -14.88 4.14
CA GLY A 413 -23.24 -14.27 4.98
C GLY A 413 -24.45 -15.16 5.30
N ASN A 414 -24.46 -16.44 4.91
CA ASN A 414 -25.58 -17.35 5.13
C ASN A 414 -25.43 -18.17 6.43
N PRO A 415 -26.30 -17.95 7.44
CA PRO A 415 -26.30 -18.75 8.68
C PRO A 415 -27.11 -20.05 8.57
N ALA A 416 -27.85 -20.29 7.48
CA ALA A 416 -28.86 -21.35 7.40
C ALA A 416 -28.35 -22.60 6.64
N TRP A 417 -28.17 -23.70 7.39
CA TRP A 417 -27.70 -25.00 6.90
C TRP A 417 -28.49 -25.61 5.74
N ASN A 418 -29.79 -25.29 5.63
CA ASN A 418 -30.69 -25.83 4.61
C ASN A 418 -30.93 -24.88 3.43
N VAL A 419 -30.23 -23.74 3.36
CA VAL A 419 -30.38 -22.71 2.31
C VAL A 419 -29.13 -22.65 1.43
N ILE A 420 -29.35 -22.64 0.11
CA ILE A 420 -28.35 -22.23 -0.89
C ILE A 420 -28.40 -20.70 -0.99
N PRO A 421 -27.27 -19.98 -0.85
CA PRO A 421 -27.27 -18.51 -0.82
C PRO A 421 -27.53 -17.87 -2.19
N GLY A 422 -27.91 -16.59 -2.18
CA GLY A 422 -28.10 -15.79 -3.40
C GLY A 422 -26.79 -15.24 -3.99
N SER A 423 -25.78 -14.97 -3.17
CA SER A 423 -24.45 -14.50 -3.57
C SER A 423 -23.35 -15.15 -2.74
N ALA A 424 -22.11 -15.04 -3.21
CA ALA A 424 -20.89 -15.30 -2.47
C ALA A 424 -19.79 -14.38 -3.02
N SER A 425 -18.87 -13.91 -2.17
CA SER A 425 -17.77 -13.03 -2.56
C SER A 425 -16.44 -13.50 -2.00
N ALA A 426 -15.34 -13.06 -2.62
CA ALA A 426 -14.00 -13.22 -2.10
C ALA A 426 -13.18 -11.97 -2.35
N ARG A 427 -12.26 -11.65 -1.43
CA ARG A 427 -11.22 -10.64 -1.63
C ARG A 427 -9.91 -11.32 -1.90
N PHE A 428 -9.11 -10.76 -2.80
CA PHE A 428 -7.76 -11.25 -3.08
C PHE A 428 -6.78 -10.10 -3.28
N ASN A 429 -5.50 -10.39 -3.09
CA ASN A 429 -4.37 -9.53 -3.41
C ASN A 429 -3.39 -10.28 -4.34
N SER A 430 -2.71 -9.54 -5.20
CA SER A 430 -1.60 -9.99 -6.02
C SER A 430 -0.43 -9.04 -5.82
N ARG A 431 0.69 -9.53 -5.26
CA ARG A 431 1.97 -8.81 -5.30
C ARG A 431 2.67 -9.17 -6.61
N PHE A 432 2.79 -8.21 -7.51
CA PHE A 432 3.24 -8.43 -8.88
C PHE A 432 4.60 -7.80 -9.18
N ASN A 433 5.32 -8.37 -10.14
CA ASN A 433 6.65 -7.94 -10.57
C ASN A 433 6.65 -7.20 -11.92
N ASP A 434 7.83 -6.83 -12.39
CA ASP A 434 8.13 -6.01 -13.57
C ASP A 434 7.70 -6.63 -14.92
N LEU A 435 7.20 -7.86 -14.93
CA LEU A 435 6.51 -8.45 -16.08
C LEU A 435 5.07 -7.93 -16.24
N TRP A 436 4.55 -7.19 -15.24
CA TRP A 436 3.18 -6.71 -15.20
C TRP A 436 3.08 -5.23 -14.84
N ASP A 437 2.11 -4.58 -15.48
CA ASP A 437 1.49 -3.35 -14.99
C ASP A 437 0.07 -3.65 -14.49
N ARG A 438 -0.55 -2.67 -13.82
CA ARG A 438 -1.90 -2.77 -13.26
C ARG A 438 -2.97 -3.17 -14.28
N ALA A 439 -2.90 -2.64 -15.51
CA ALA A 439 -3.87 -2.91 -16.56
C ALA A 439 -3.64 -4.26 -17.24
N SER A 440 -2.38 -4.66 -17.49
CA SER A 440 -2.05 -5.98 -18.05
C SER A 440 -2.36 -7.12 -17.07
N LEU A 441 -2.02 -6.98 -15.79
CA LEU A 441 -2.40 -7.94 -14.75
C LEU A 441 -3.93 -8.06 -14.62
N ARG A 442 -4.64 -6.92 -14.61
CA ARG A 442 -6.11 -6.93 -14.58
C ARG A 442 -6.70 -7.64 -15.80
N ALA A 443 -6.16 -7.39 -17.00
CA ALA A 443 -6.63 -8.05 -18.21
C ALA A 443 -6.44 -9.58 -18.16
N GLU A 444 -5.35 -10.06 -17.55
CA GLU A 444 -5.08 -11.48 -17.30
C GLU A 444 -6.02 -12.07 -16.24
N VAL A 445 -6.21 -11.41 -15.10
CA VAL A 445 -7.19 -11.79 -14.06
C VAL A 445 -8.59 -11.92 -14.66
N GLU A 446 -9.03 -10.92 -15.42
CA GLU A 446 -10.32 -10.98 -16.11
C GLU A 446 -10.36 -12.06 -17.21
N ARG A 447 -9.25 -12.38 -17.88
CA ARG A 447 -9.17 -13.49 -18.87
C ARG A 447 -9.39 -14.83 -18.19
N ARG A 448 -8.68 -15.11 -17.09
CA ARG A 448 -8.84 -16.33 -16.28
C ARG A 448 -10.29 -16.47 -15.79
N LEU A 449 -10.88 -15.37 -15.28
CA LEU A 449 -12.26 -15.33 -14.84
C LEU A 449 -13.29 -15.58 -15.96
N ARG A 450 -13.14 -14.94 -17.13
CA ARG A 450 -14.03 -15.15 -18.29
C ARG A 450 -14.05 -16.62 -18.73
N LEU A 451 -12.87 -17.21 -18.96
CA LEU A 451 -12.75 -18.59 -19.44
C LEU A 451 -13.38 -19.61 -18.47
N ALA A 452 -13.17 -19.43 -17.16
CA ALA A 452 -13.75 -20.29 -16.15
C ALA A 452 -15.26 -20.07 -15.93
N ALA A 453 -15.76 -18.84 -16.19
CA ALA A 453 -17.17 -18.52 -16.11
C ALA A 453 -17.99 -19.07 -17.29
N GLU A 454 -17.40 -19.16 -18.48
CA GLU A 454 -18.07 -19.63 -19.70
C GLU A 454 -18.26 -21.15 -19.74
N ALA A 455 -17.29 -21.92 -19.23
CA ALA A 455 -17.30 -23.40 -19.23
C ALA A 455 -17.12 -24.02 -17.82
N PRO A 456 -18.03 -23.75 -16.87
CA PRO A 456 -17.91 -24.24 -15.48
C PRO A 456 -18.10 -25.76 -15.36
N ARG A 457 -17.37 -26.38 -14.43
CA ARG A 457 -17.37 -27.84 -14.17
C ARG A 457 -18.53 -28.29 -13.28
N PHE A 458 -19.10 -27.40 -12.47
CA PHE A 458 -20.15 -27.72 -11.48
C PHE A 458 -21.50 -27.03 -11.74
N SER A 459 -21.68 -26.43 -12.92
CA SER A 459 -22.89 -25.74 -13.38
C SER A 459 -23.20 -26.08 -14.85
N ALA A 460 -24.47 -26.08 -15.22
CA ALA A 460 -24.91 -26.21 -16.62
C ALA A 460 -25.11 -24.85 -17.34
N ALA A 461 -24.93 -23.74 -16.60
CA ALA A 461 -25.06 -22.38 -17.10
C ALA A 461 -23.83 -21.54 -16.68
N PRO A 462 -23.42 -20.54 -17.48
CA PRO A 462 -22.27 -19.69 -17.16
C PRO A 462 -22.37 -19.00 -15.80
N ILE A 463 -21.23 -18.83 -15.14
CA ILE A 463 -21.14 -18.17 -13.83
C ILE A 463 -21.37 -16.66 -14.01
N ARG A 464 -22.36 -16.09 -13.33
CA ARG A 464 -22.53 -14.63 -13.24
C ARG A 464 -21.62 -14.06 -12.15
N TRP A 465 -20.69 -13.20 -12.53
CA TRP A 465 -19.76 -12.56 -11.60
C TRP A 465 -19.55 -11.07 -11.93
N SER A 466 -18.97 -10.36 -10.97
CA SER A 466 -18.47 -9.00 -11.11
C SER A 466 -17.18 -8.84 -10.30
N LEU A 467 -16.22 -8.10 -10.84
CA LEU A 467 -14.94 -7.78 -10.19
C LEU A 467 -14.87 -6.28 -9.95
N ALA A 468 -14.61 -5.87 -8.70
CA ALA A 468 -14.27 -4.50 -8.34
C ALA A 468 -12.80 -4.46 -7.91
N GLU A 469 -12.00 -3.63 -8.58
CA GLU A 469 -10.62 -3.34 -8.16
C GLU A 469 -10.64 -2.32 -7.02
N GLU A 470 -9.90 -2.60 -5.94
CA GLU A 470 -9.72 -1.66 -4.83
C GLU A 470 -8.64 -0.63 -5.23
N PRO A 471 -8.88 0.69 -5.12
CA PRO A 471 -7.88 1.70 -5.42
C PRO A 471 -6.60 1.53 -4.58
N SER A 472 -5.46 1.41 -5.25
CA SER A 472 -4.14 1.23 -4.63
C SER A 472 -3.08 1.86 -5.52
N PRO A 473 -2.25 2.79 -5.01
CA PRO A 473 -1.19 3.45 -5.79
C PRO A 473 0.14 2.68 -5.78
N SER A 474 0.16 1.43 -5.32
CA SER A 474 1.36 0.59 -5.36
C SER A 474 1.50 -0.10 -6.73
N ASP A 475 2.21 0.55 -7.64
CA ASP A 475 2.74 -0.09 -8.85
C ASP A 475 4.20 -0.52 -8.65
N VAL A 476 4.74 -1.32 -9.57
CA VAL A 476 6.14 -1.80 -9.50
C VAL A 476 7.10 -0.64 -9.71
N PHE A 477 8.22 -0.64 -8.97
CA PHE A 477 9.37 0.19 -9.28
C PHE A 477 10.68 -0.54 -9.03
N LEU A 478 11.71 -0.16 -9.79
CA LEU A 478 13.10 -0.58 -9.62
C LEU A 478 14.00 0.64 -9.84
N THR A 479 14.95 0.85 -8.95
CA THR A 479 15.96 1.91 -9.04
C THR A 479 17.14 1.38 -9.85
N HIS A 480 17.54 2.16 -10.87
CA HIS A 480 18.66 1.84 -11.78
C HIS A 480 19.89 2.74 -11.53
N ASP A 481 19.90 3.50 -10.43
CA ASP A 481 21.03 4.35 -10.05
C ASP A 481 22.11 3.53 -9.32
N GLU A 482 23.03 2.98 -10.09
CA GLU A 482 24.20 2.23 -9.60
C GLU A 482 25.11 3.05 -8.67
N ALA A 483 25.09 4.39 -8.76
CA ALA A 483 25.90 5.24 -7.88
C ALA A 483 25.27 5.32 -6.48
N LEU A 484 23.95 5.50 -6.39
CA LEU A 484 23.20 5.46 -5.13
C LEU A 484 23.19 4.04 -4.52
N ILE A 485 22.87 3.02 -5.32
CA ILE A 485 22.87 1.61 -4.87
C ILE A 485 24.27 1.22 -4.37
N GLY A 486 25.31 1.57 -5.12
CA GLY A 486 26.70 1.33 -4.72
C GLY A 486 27.11 2.10 -3.46
N LEU A 487 26.66 3.35 -3.29
CA LEU A 487 26.95 4.18 -2.12
C LEU A 487 26.33 3.59 -0.86
N VAL A 488 25.03 3.28 -0.88
CA VAL A 488 24.34 2.64 0.25
C VAL A 488 24.96 1.27 0.55
N SER A 489 25.22 0.45 -0.47
CA SER A 489 25.83 -0.87 -0.30
C SER A 489 27.20 -0.83 0.39
N ARG A 490 28.06 0.12 0.00
CA ARG A 490 29.39 0.30 0.64
C ARG A 490 29.26 0.79 2.09
N ALA A 491 28.40 1.76 2.36
CA ALA A 491 28.21 2.27 3.72
C ALA A 491 27.66 1.19 4.68
N VAL A 492 26.78 0.31 4.18
CA VAL A 492 26.33 -0.90 4.91
C VAL A 492 27.51 -1.84 5.16
N GLU A 493 28.28 -2.19 4.12
CA GLU A 493 29.39 -3.14 4.21
C GLU A 493 30.50 -2.66 5.16
N GLU A 494 30.85 -1.38 5.12
CA GLU A 494 31.85 -0.75 5.99
C GLU A 494 31.47 -0.68 7.48
N ALA A 495 30.18 -0.60 7.81
CA ALA A 495 29.69 -0.50 9.19
C ALA A 495 29.27 -1.84 9.80
N THR A 496 28.83 -2.79 8.97
CA THR A 496 28.29 -4.09 9.43
C THR A 496 29.22 -5.28 9.17
N GLY A 497 30.17 -5.14 8.25
CA GLY A 497 30.96 -6.25 7.72
C GLY A 497 30.17 -7.20 6.80
N LEU A 498 28.98 -6.79 6.35
CA LEU A 498 28.12 -7.55 5.44
C LEU A 498 27.87 -6.75 4.16
N ARG A 499 28.21 -7.33 3.00
CA ARG A 499 27.76 -6.79 1.72
C ARG A 499 26.27 -7.11 1.53
N PRO A 500 25.37 -6.12 1.44
CA PRO A 500 23.94 -6.40 1.39
C PRO A 500 23.53 -7.08 0.09
N ARG A 501 22.55 -7.98 0.17
CA ARG A 501 21.81 -8.45 -1.00
C ARG A 501 20.90 -7.34 -1.51
N LEU A 502 20.93 -7.10 -2.83
CA LEU A 502 19.93 -6.28 -3.52
C LEU A 502 18.61 -7.06 -3.61
N SER A 503 17.49 -6.43 -3.26
CA SER A 503 16.19 -7.08 -3.14
C SER A 503 15.01 -6.20 -3.55
N THR A 504 13.90 -6.85 -3.87
CA THR A 504 12.57 -6.24 -4.10
C THR A 504 11.45 -6.94 -3.31
N GLY A 505 11.83 -7.95 -2.50
CA GLY A 505 10.90 -8.81 -1.77
C GLY A 505 10.35 -8.18 -0.49
N GLY A 506 9.24 -8.72 -0.02
CA GLY A 506 8.43 -8.16 1.08
C GLY A 506 7.15 -7.47 0.58
N GLY A 507 6.68 -6.49 1.34
CA GLY A 507 5.51 -5.65 1.04
C GLY A 507 5.81 -4.49 0.10
N THR A 508 5.16 -3.34 0.31
CA THR A 508 5.49 -2.05 -0.35
C THR A 508 6.04 -1.07 0.69
N SER A 509 6.30 0.17 0.28
CA SER A 509 6.76 1.30 1.10
C SER A 509 6.31 2.58 0.41
N ASP A 510 6.49 3.75 1.06
CA ASP A 510 6.25 5.04 0.41
C ASP A 510 7.29 5.42 -0.67
N ALA A 511 8.35 4.61 -0.85
CA ALA A 511 9.26 4.73 -2.00
C ALA A 511 8.52 4.65 -3.36
N ARG A 512 7.35 3.99 -3.39
CA ARG A 512 6.41 3.95 -4.52
C ARG A 512 6.04 5.34 -5.06
N PHE A 513 6.05 6.37 -4.21
CA PHE A 513 5.81 7.76 -4.59
C PHE A 513 7.12 8.52 -4.85
N VAL A 514 8.14 8.28 -4.01
CA VAL A 514 9.45 8.97 -4.09
C VAL A 514 10.16 8.72 -5.42
N LYS A 515 10.01 7.53 -6.00
CA LYS A 515 10.60 7.14 -7.30
C LYS A 515 10.18 8.01 -8.49
N ASP A 516 9.07 8.76 -8.40
CA ASP A 516 8.64 9.72 -9.44
C ASP A 516 9.29 11.11 -9.29
N TYR A 517 10.15 11.27 -8.28
CA TYR A 517 10.84 12.53 -7.94
C TYR A 517 12.37 12.37 -7.99
N CYS A 518 12.91 11.23 -7.52
CA CYS A 518 14.35 10.95 -7.56
C CYS A 518 14.64 9.43 -7.41
N PRO A 519 15.87 8.97 -7.72
CA PRO A 519 16.33 7.63 -7.36
C PRO A 519 16.20 7.37 -5.86
N VAL A 520 15.64 6.21 -5.51
CA VAL A 520 15.34 5.85 -4.11
C VAL A 520 15.84 4.44 -3.78
N VAL A 521 16.46 4.29 -2.62
CA VAL A 521 16.82 3.00 -2.01
C VAL A 521 16.14 2.93 -0.64
N GLU A 522 16.00 1.73 -0.09
CA GLU A 522 15.54 1.53 1.28
C GLU A 522 16.59 0.75 2.07
N PHE A 523 16.86 1.18 3.31
CA PHE A 523 17.69 0.43 4.25
C PHE A 523 17.29 0.74 5.70
N GLY A 524 17.15 -0.29 6.52
CA GLY A 524 16.81 -0.16 7.93
C GLY A 524 16.99 -1.44 8.76
N PRO A 525 16.39 -1.49 9.97
CA PRO A 525 16.66 -2.50 10.99
C PRO A 525 16.13 -3.89 10.63
N VAL A 526 16.36 -4.88 11.51
CA VAL A 526 15.88 -6.25 11.36
C VAL A 526 14.37 -6.34 11.61
N GLY A 527 13.59 -6.57 10.55
CA GLY A 527 12.11 -6.50 10.54
C GLY A 527 11.36 -7.58 11.33
N THR A 528 12.04 -8.46 12.06
CA THR A 528 11.43 -9.69 12.62
C THR A 528 10.30 -9.48 13.63
N SER A 529 10.20 -8.31 14.26
CA SER A 529 9.17 -7.99 15.26
C SER A 529 8.15 -6.92 14.85
N MET A 530 8.25 -6.38 13.62
CA MET A 530 7.33 -5.37 13.12
C MET A 530 5.87 -5.86 13.13
N HIS A 531 4.94 -4.92 13.34
CA HIS A 531 3.48 -5.11 13.50
C HIS A 531 3.03 -6.03 14.66
N GLN A 532 3.91 -6.77 15.31
CA GLN A 532 3.59 -7.73 16.37
C GLN A 532 3.51 -7.07 17.75
N ALA A 533 3.08 -7.84 18.77
CA ALA A 533 3.30 -7.46 20.17
C ALA A 533 4.76 -7.72 20.57
N ASP A 534 5.26 -6.98 21.56
CA ASP A 534 6.69 -6.95 21.94
C ASP A 534 7.62 -6.61 20.76
N GLU A 535 7.17 -5.72 19.87
CA GLU A 535 8.02 -5.06 18.88
C GLU A 535 9.17 -4.34 19.60
N ARG A 536 10.39 -4.55 19.11
CA ARG A 536 11.63 -4.18 19.81
C ARG A 536 12.86 -4.16 18.91
N ILE A 537 13.84 -3.33 19.25
CA ILE A 537 15.14 -3.25 18.58
C ILE A 537 16.29 -3.26 19.60
N GLY A 538 17.41 -3.90 19.24
CA GLY A 538 18.64 -3.85 20.05
C GLY A 538 19.32 -2.49 19.95
N LEU A 539 19.77 -1.92 21.07
CA LEU A 539 20.44 -0.61 21.09
C LEU A 539 21.76 -0.66 20.28
N ASP A 540 22.47 -1.78 20.39
CA ASP A 540 23.66 -2.11 19.60
C ASP A 540 23.41 -2.20 18.08
N GLU A 541 22.18 -2.48 17.66
CA GLU A 541 21.76 -2.49 16.25
C GLU A 541 21.42 -1.08 15.79
N LEU A 542 20.63 -0.36 16.58
CA LEU A 542 20.21 1.02 16.33
C LEU A 542 21.38 1.99 16.18
N GLU A 543 22.42 1.88 17.01
CA GLU A 543 23.63 2.71 16.89
C GLU A 543 24.48 2.36 15.66
N ARG A 544 24.52 1.10 15.23
CA ARG A 544 25.15 0.69 13.96
C ARG A 544 24.35 1.18 12.76
N LEU A 545 23.02 1.18 12.85
CA LEU A 545 22.14 1.72 11.82
C LEU A 545 22.37 3.23 11.64
N ALA A 546 22.46 3.99 12.74
CA ALA A 546 22.85 5.39 12.71
C ALA A 546 24.22 5.58 12.04
N ALA A 547 25.22 4.76 12.40
CA ALA A 547 26.55 4.81 11.79
C ALA A 547 26.57 4.49 10.27
N VAL A 548 25.65 3.66 9.76
CA VAL A 548 25.47 3.47 8.30
C VAL A 548 24.94 4.74 7.65
N TYR A 549 23.84 5.30 8.17
CA TYR A 549 23.25 6.52 7.62
C TYR A 549 24.22 7.71 7.67
N GLU A 550 25.04 7.76 8.71
CA GLU A 550 26.11 8.75 8.89
C GLU A 550 27.20 8.64 7.82
N ARG A 551 27.65 7.41 7.49
CA ARG A 551 28.54 7.14 6.35
C ARG A 551 27.90 7.49 5.02
N ILE A 552 26.59 7.27 4.85
CA ILE A 552 25.86 7.63 3.63
C ILE A 552 25.90 9.15 3.42
N LEU A 553 25.67 9.95 4.46
CA LEU A 553 25.77 11.41 4.38
C LEU A 553 27.21 11.87 4.07
N ASP A 554 28.21 11.38 4.80
CA ASP A 554 29.61 11.75 4.57
C ASP A 554 30.09 11.36 3.16
N ALA A 555 29.72 10.18 2.66
CA ALA A 555 30.06 9.75 1.30
C ALA A 555 29.30 10.57 0.23
N TYR A 556 28.03 10.90 0.45
CA TYR A 556 27.21 11.63 -0.51
C TYR A 556 27.63 13.10 -0.66
N PHE A 557 27.97 13.77 0.44
CA PHE A 557 28.39 15.19 0.46
C PHE A 557 29.91 15.40 0.43
N THR A 558 30.68 14.40 0.01
CA THR A 558 32.14 14.53 -0.25
C THR A 558 32.51 14.20 -1.71
N ALA A 559 31.55 13.80 -2.54
CA ALA A 559 31.73 13.32 -3.92
C ALA A 559 31.27 14.33 -4.99
#